data_AF-A0AAJ6A5J5-F1
#
_entry.id   AF-A0AAJ6A5J5-F1
#
_cell.length_a   1.000
_cell.length_b   1.000
_cell.length_c   1.000
_cell.angle_alpha   90.00
_cell.angle_beta   90.00
_cell.angle_gamma   90.00
#
_symmetry.space_group_name_H-M   'P 1'
#
loop_
_entity.id
_entity.type
_entity.pdbx_description
1 polymer ?
#
loop_
_entity_poly.entity_id
_entity_poly.type
_entity_poly.pdbx_seq_one_letter_code
_entity_poly.pdbx_strand_id
1 'polypeptide(L)'
;MKQHARDDLQKIAKVDQDFLNREMSRTQRLERWIDLLERSPRQFLSTLRETEFQPSETRAAMRTDSSPISVAFADPVLRAAGLENDSYGEAKRFFELTDHELHGIVCYCHFGETVSSAVVARSIRPLLAGRPPSLFARLRKALSI
;
A
#
# COMPACT_ATOMS: atom_id res chain seq x y z
N MET A 1 -39.95 19.41 -1.43
CA MET A 1 -39.00 18.27 -1.29
C MET A 1 -37.67 18.50 -2.04
N LYS A 2 -37.02 19.68 -1.97
CA LYS A 2 -35.75 19.96 -2.71
C LYS A 2 -34.52 20.23 -1.82
N GLN A 3 -34.70 20.30 -0.50
CA GLN A 3 -33.61 20.60 0.45
C GLN A 3 -32.95 19.34 1.02
N HIS A 4 -33.70 18.26 1.27
CA HIS A 4 -33.15 17.03 1.86
C HIS A 4 -32.05 16.37 1.01
N ALA A 5 -32.20 16.34 -0.32
CA ALA A 5 -31.18 15.73 -1.19
C ALA A 5 -29.82 16.46 -1.19
N ARG A 6 -29.79 17.75 -0.83
CA ARG A 6 -28.54 18.53 -0.74
C ARG A 6 -27.84 18.31 0.60
N ASP A 7 -28.62 18.24 1.69
CA ASP A 7 -28.10 17.98 3.02
C ASP A 7 -27.50 16.56 3.12
N ASP A 8 -28.10 15.59 2.43
CA ASP A 8 -27.60 14.22 2.37
C ASP A 8 -26.27 14.11 1.61
N LEU A 9 -26.14 14.81 0.47
CA LEU A 9 -24.89 14.88 -0.30
C LEU A 9 -23.78 15.61 0.47
N GLN A 10 -24.12 16.69 1.20
CA GLN A 10 -23.16 17.40 2.06
C GLN A 10 -22.68 16.54 3.23
N LYS A 11 -23.56 15.74 3.83
CA LYS A 11 -23.18 14.78 4.88
C LYS A 11 -22.22 13.72 4.34
N ILE A 12 -22.48 13.15 3.16
CA ILE A 12 -21.61 12.14 2.54
C ILE A 12 -20.22 12.74 2.26
N ALA A 13 -20.17 13.94 1.66
CA ALA A 13 -18.90 14.61 1.36
C ALA A 13 -18.10 14.97 2.62
N LYS A 14 -18.77 15.34 3.71
CA LYS A 14 -18.11 15.69 4.98
C LYS A 14 -17.56 14.45 5.71
N VAL A 15 -18.26 13.32 5.65
CA VAL A 15 -17.76 12.04 6.16
C VAL A 15 -16.52 11.58 5.39
N ASP A 16 -16.49 11.76 4.07
CA ASP A 16 -15.31 11.48 3.24
C ASP A 16 -14.13 12.38 3.61
N GLN A 17 -14.37 13.67 3.84
CA GLN A 17 -13.31 14.61 4.24
C GLN A 17 -12.75 14.32 5.63
N ASP A 18 -13.58 13.93 6.60
CA ASP A 18 -13.12 13.53 7.94
C ASP A 18 -12.36 12.19 7.90
N PHE A 19 -12.68 11.29 6.96
CA PHE A 19 -11.90 10.10 6.67
C PHE A 19 -10.54 10.42 6.02
N LEU A 20 -10.49 11.40 5.11
CA LEU A 20 -9.27 11.90 4.49
C LEU A 20 -8.38 12.68 5.48
N ASN A 21 -8.98 13.39 6.44
CA ASN A 21 -8.28 14.15 7.48
C ASN A 21 -7.73 13.25 8.61
N ARG A 22 -8.18 12.00 8.70
CA ARG A 22 -7.60 11.03 9.62
C ARG A 22 -6.42 10.34 8.92
N GLU A 23 -5.23 10.44 9.50
CA GLU A 23 -4.07 9.69 9.02
C GLU A 23 -4.46 8.22 8.81
N MET A 24 -4.36 7.73 7.58
CA MET A 24 -4.72 6.35 7.27
C MET A 24 -3.80 5.40 8.05
N SER A 25 -4.39 4.47 8.79
CA SER A 25 -3.62 3.39 9.41
C SER A 25 -2.94 2.54 8.32
N ARG A 26 -1.86 1.83 8.70
CA ARG A 26 -1.18 0.87 7.83
C ARG A 26 -2.16 -0.12 7.18
N THR A 27 -3.10 -0.66 7.97
CA THR A 27 -4.10 -1.62 7.48
C THR A 27 -5.00 -0.99 6.42
N GLN A 28 -5.52 0.22 6.66
CA GLN A 28 -6.35 0.93 5.68
C GLN A 28 -5.60 1.24 4.38
N ARG A 29 -4.31 1.58 4.46
CA ARG A 29 -3.45 1.79 3.29
C ARG A 29 -3.35 0.50 2.46
N LEU A 30 -3.11 -0.64 3.11
CA LEU A 30 -3.00 -1.94 2.44
C LEU A 30 -4.34 -2.43 1.87
N GLU A 31 -5.44 -2.28 2.60
CA GLU A 31 -6.80 -2.61 2.12
C GLU A 31 -7.13 -1.82 0.87
N ARG A 32 -6.87 -0.51 0.89
CA ARG A 32 -7.08 0.33 -0.29
C ARG A 32 -6.20 -0.08 -1.47
N TRP A 33 -4.96 -0.47 -1.24
CA TRP A 33 -4.09 -0.97 -2.32
C TRP A 33 -4.66 -2.26 -2.92
N ILE A 34 -5.15 -3.18 -2.10
CA ILE A 34 -5.86 -4.39 -2.54
C ILE A 34 -7.08 -4.01 -3.40
N ASP A 35 -7.93 -3.10 -2.93
CA ASP A 35 -9.12 -2.66 -3.66
C ASP A 35 -8.76 -2.09 -5.04
N LEU A 36 -7.68 -1.30 -5.13
CA LEU A 36 -7.23 -0.72 -6.40
C LEU A 36 -6.80 -1.80 -7.40
N LEU A 37 -6.07 -2.82 -6.94
CA LEU A 37 -5.64 -3.95 -7.76
C LEU A 37 -6.84 -4.81 -8.21
N GLU A 38 -7.84 -4.96 -7.35
CA GLU A 38 -9.05 -5.75 -7.64
C GLU A 38 -10.02 -5.07 -8.60
N ARG A 39 -9.93 -3.74 -8.82
CA ARG A 39 -10.72 -3.04 -9.85
C ARG A 39 -10.38 -3.50 -11.27
N SER A 40 -9.16 -4.00 -11.49
CA SER A 40 -8.70 -4.48 -12.80
C SER A 40 -7.91 -5.78 -12.65
N PRO A 41 -8.54 -6.87 -12.19
CA PRO A 41 -7.85 -8.06 -11.70
C PRO A 41 -7.07 -8.80 -12.79
N ARG A 42 -7.43 -8.59 -14.06
CA ARG A 42 -6.79 -9.19 -15.25
C ARG A 42 -5.69 -8.31 -15.86
N GLN A 43 -5.49 -7.09 -15.35
CA GLN A 43 -4.38 -6.24 -15.79
C GLN A 43 -3.06 -6.87 -15.35
N PHE A 44 -2.11 -7.00 -16.28
CA PHE A 44 -0.75 -7.40 -16.01
C PHE A 44 0.10 -6.18 -15.67
N LEU A 45 0.91 -6.33 -14.62
CA LEU A 45 1.74 -5.29 -14.04
C LEU A 45 3.21 -5.71 -14.11
N SER A 46 4.10 -4.78 -14.45
CA SER A 46 5.53 -5.03 -14.56
C SER A 46 6.17 -5.25 -13.18
N THR A 47 7.07 -6.22 -13.10
CA THR A 47 7.84 -6.51 -11.88
C THR A 47 9.18 -5.78 -11.87
N LEU A 48 9.75 -5.61 -10.69
CA LEU A 48 11.11 -5.09 -10.51
C LEU A 48 12.11 -6.25 -10.54
N ARG A 49 13.26 -6.06 -11.21
CA ARG A 49 14.29 -7.10 -11.29
C ARG A 49 15.22 -7.07 -10.08
N GLU A 50 15.46 -8.23 -9.48
CA GLU A 50 16.59 -8.47 -8.56
C GLU A 50 16.62 -7.56 -7.32
N THR A 51 15.45 -7.11 -6.84
CA THR A 51 15.35 -6.24 -5.65
C THR A 51 16.07 -6.82 -4.42
N GLU A 52 16.18 -8.13 -4.30
CA GLU A 52 16.89 -8.83 -3.22
C GLU A 52 18.41 -8.61 -3.24
N PHE A 53 19.00 -8.37 -4.42
CA PHE A 53 20.45 -8.25 -4.60
C PHE A 53 20.93 -6.80 -4.70
N GLN A 54 20.00 -5.85 -4.85
CA GLN A 54 20.36 -4.44 -4.96
C GLN A 54 20.80 -3.85 -3.60
N PRO A 55 21.85 -3.01 -3.58
CA PRO A 55 22.19 -2.18 -2.41
C PRO A 55 21.00 -1.33 -1.96
N SER A 56 20.93 -0.96 -0.67
CA SER A 56 19.70 -0.34 -0.14
C SER A 56 19.32 0.97 -0.83
N GLU A 57 20.30 1.82 -1.17
CA GLU A 57 20.05 3.09 -1.86
C GLU A 57 19.54 2.86 -3.28
N THR A 58 20.21 1.98 -4.04
CA THR A 58 19.79 1.58 -5.38
C THR A 58 18.39 0.98 -5.35
N ARG A 59 18.13 0.06 -4.41
CA ARG A 59 16.83 -0.57 -4.20
C ARG A 59 15.76 0.46 -3.90
N ALA A 60 16.02 1.41 -3.00
CA ALA A 60 15.05 2.43 -2.64
C ALA A 60 14.63 3.29 -3.84
N ALA A 61 15.55 3.56 -4.77
CA ALA A 61 15.28 4.33 -5.98
C ALA A 61 14.61 3.52 -7.11
N MET A 62 14.54 2.19 -7.00
CA MET A 62 13.95 1.35 -8.05
C MET A 62 12.49 1.71 -8.30
N ARG A 63 12.13 1.79 -9.57
CA ARG A 63 10.78 2.01 -10.06
C ARG A 63 10.65 1.46 -11.48
N THR A 64 9.43 1.09 -11.86
CA THR A 64 9.09 0.76 -13.24
C THR A 64 7.63 1.12 -13.50
N ASP A 65 7.35 1.50 -14.73
CA ASP A 65 6.00 1.86 -15.16
C ASP A 65 5.06 0.66 -15.10
N SER A 66 3.77 0.92 -14.91
CA SER A 66 2.74 -0.12 -14.82
C SER A 66 3.04 -1.21 -13.78
N SER A 67 3.74 -0.88 -12.71
CA SER A 67 4.03 -1.78 -11.58
C SER A 67 2.90 -1.82 -10.55
N PRO A 68 2.89 -2.80 -9.63
CA PRO A 68 2.02 -2.78 -8.45
C PRO A 68 2.07 -1.47 -7.66
N ILE A 69 3.25 -0.84 -7.56
CA ILE A 69 3.43 0.42 -6.83
C ILE A 69 2.79 1.57 -7.61
N SER A 70 2.93 1.60 -8.93
CA SER A 70 2.31 2.62 -9.77
C SER A 70 0.77 2.62 -9.67
N VAL A 71 0.14 1.45 -9.47
CA VAL A 71 -1.30 1.33 -9.22
C VAL A 71 -1.70 2.03 -7.91
N ALA A 72 -0.91 1.86 -6.85
CA ALA A 72 -1.14 2.58 -5.59
C ALA A 72 -0.93 4.09 -5.78
N PHE A 73 0.16 4.50 -6.44
CA PHE A 73 0.48 5.91 -6.62
C PHE A 73 -0.51 6.67 -7.51
N ALA A 74 -1.15 5.99 -8.47
CA ALA A 74 -2.19 6.57 -9.30
C ALA A 74 -3.45 6.99 -8.50
N ASP A 75 -3.63 6.46 -7.29
CA ASP A 75 -4.80 6.75 -6.47
C ASP A 75 -4.66 8.09 -5.72
N PRO A 76 -5.60 9.05 -5.91
CA PRO A 76 -5.52 10.36 -5.29
C PRO A 76 -5.67 10.33 -3.77
N VAL A 77 -6.35 9.33 -3.20
CA VAL A 77 -6.54 9.23 -1.75
C VAL A 77 -5.26 8.73 -1.08
N LEU A 78 -4.58 7.72 -1.65
CA LEU A 78 -3.27 7.29 -1.13
C LEU A 78 -2.23 8.40 -1.22
N ARG A 79 -2.23 9.19 -2.30
CA ARG A 79 -1.39 10.40 -2.41
C ARG A 79 -1.74 11.46 -1.37
N ALA A 80 -3.02 11.75 -1.17
CA ALA A 80 -3.46 12.68 -0.13
C ALA A 80 -3.10 12.20 1.29
N ALA A 81 -3.05 10.88 1.50
CA ALA A 81 -2.59 10.26 2.74
C ALA A 81 -1.07 10.23 2.91
N GLY A 82 -0.30 10.74 1.94
CA GLY A 82 1.15 10.91 2.04
C GLY A 82 2.01 9.93 1.23
N LEU A 83 1.46 9.28 0.19
CA LEU A 83 2.25 8.53 -0.80
C LEU A 83 2.83 9.51 -1.84
N GLU A 84 4.13 9.76 -1.79
CA GLU A 84 4.77 10.87 -2.51
C GLU A 84 5.19 10.52 -3.95
N ASN A 85 5.52 9.25 -4.19
CA ASN A 85 5.95 8.72 -5.48
C ASN A 85 5.75 7.19 -5.54
N ASP A 86 6.15 6.58 -6.66
CA ASP A 86 5.99 5.15 -6.95
C ASP A 86 7.32 4.36 -6.85
N SER A 87 8.31 4.89 -6.14
CA SER A 87 9.56 4.15 -5.90
C SER A 87 9.36 3.02 -4.88
N TYR A 88 10.24 2.03 -4.93
CA TYR A 88 10.30 0.95 -3.95
C TYR A 88 10.48 1.49 -2.52
N GLY A 89 11.40 2.44 -2.32
CA GLY A 89 11.68 3.02 -1.01
C GLY A 89 10.47 3.75 -0.44
N GLU A 90 9.76 4.49 -1.29
CA GLU A 90 8.56 5.20 -0.90
C GLU A 90 7.40 4.24 -0.58
N ALA A 91 7.17 3.21 -1.40
CA ALA A 91 6.18 2.19 -1.10
C ALA A 91 6.48 1.47 0.22
N LYS A 92 7.75 1.14 0.48
CA LYS A 92 8.19 0.52 1.72
C LYS A 92 7.87 1.41 2.93
N ARG A 93 8.20 2.70 2.87
CA ARG A 93 7.91 3.69 3.91
C ARG A 93 6.41 3.83 4.11
N PHE A 94 5.69 4.15 3.04
CA PHE A 94 4.27 4.48 3.08
C PHE A 94 3.40 3.29 3.47
N PHE A 95 3.72 2.06 3.08
CA PHE A 95 2.95 0.89 3.50
C PHE A 95 3.50 0.19 4.75
N GLU A 96 4.56 0.76 5.36
CA GLU A 96 5.26 0.20 6.52
C GLU A 96 5.60 -1.29 6.30
N LEU A 97 6.20 -1.56 5.14
CA LEU A 97 6.63 -2.90 4.73
C LEU A 97 8.11 -3.10 5.06
N THR A 98 8.49 -4.34 5.30
CA THR A 98 9.89 -4.75 5.25
C THR A 98 10.32 -4.96 3.80
N ASP A 99 11.64 -4.96 3.57
CA ASP A 99 12.17 -5.31 2.24
C ASP A 99 11.69 -6.71 1.82
N HIS A 100 11.61 -7.67 2.74
CA HIS A 100 11.11 -9.02 2.43
C HIS A 100 9.63 -9.01 2.00
N GLU A 101 8.76 -8.26 2.70
CA GLU A 101 7.34 -8.18 2.33
C GLU A 101 7.17 -7.50 0.97
N LEU A 102 7.83 -6.36 0.74
CA LEU A 102 7.70 -5.65 -0.53
C LEU A 102 8.34 -6.43 -1.68
N HIS A 103 9.49 -7.07 -1.45
CA HIS A 103 10.11 -8.00 -2.39
C HIS A 103 9.14 -9.09 -2.86
N GLY A 104 8.40 -9.71 -1.93
CA GLY A 104 7.36 -10.71 -2.22
C GLY A 104 6.15 -10.18 -3.01
N ILE A 105 5.99 -8.86 -3.13
CA ILE A 105 4.89 -8.22 -3.86
C ILE A 105 5.32 -7.79 -5.27
N VAL A 106 6.58 -7.38 -5.46
CA VAL A 106 6.99 -6.66 -6.68
C VAL A 106 8.12 -7.32 -7.46
N CYS A 107 8.84 -8.30 -6.90
CA CYS A 107 10.05 -8.81 -7.54
C CYS A 107 9.77 -9.84 -8.63
N TYR A 108 10.55 -9.75 -9.71
CA TYR A 108 10.60 -10.69 -10.83
C TYR A 108 10.79 -12.14 -10.38
N CYS A 109 11.60 -12.41 -9.35
CA CYS A 109 11.86 -13.78 -8.91
C CYS A 109 10.61 -14.52 -8.38
N HIS A 110 9.57 -13.78 -8.00
CA HIS A 110 8.30 -14.36 -7.55
C HIS A 110 7.26 -14.55 -8.68
N PHE A 111 7.33 -13.74 -9.74
CA PHE A 111 6.24 -13.68 -10.73
C PHE A 111 6.67 -13.71 -12.20
N GLY A 112 7.97 -13.62 -12.49
CA GLY A 112 8.49 -13.37 -13.84
C GLY A 112 8.31 -11.91 -14.26
N GLU A 113 8.27 -11.64 -15.56
CA GLU A 113 8.27 -10.28 -16.14
C GLU A 113 7.06 -9.44 -15.72
N THR A 114 5.90 -10.08 -15.65
CA THR A 114 4.65 -9.43 -15.33
C THR A 114 3.78 -10.31 -14.45
N VAL A 115 2.98 -9.69 -13.59
CA VAL A 115 2.06 -10.34 -12.66
C VAL A 115 0.65 -9.77 -12.81
N SER A 116 -0.39 -10.58 -12.69
CA SER A 116 -1.76 -10.05 -12.71
C SER A 116 -2.09 -9.31 -11.41
N SER A 117 -2.87 -8.24 -11.50
CA SER A 117 -3.27 -7.43 -10.35
C SER A 117 -3.97 -8.27 -9.26
N ALA A 118 -4.76 -9.28 -9.65
CA ALA A 118 -5.38 -10.20 -8.69
C ALA A 118 -4.37 -11.03 -7.87
N VAL A 119 -3.26 -11.44 -8.49
CA VAL A 119 -2.21 -12.20 -7.80
C VAL A 119 -1.48 -11.31 -6.79
N VAL A 120 -1.19 -10.07 -7.17
CA VAL A 120 -0.60 -9.05 -6.28
C VAL A 120 -1.53 -8.77 -5.10
N ALA A 121 -2.82 -8.54 -5.35
CA ALA A 121 -3.80 -8.33 -4.28
C ALA A 121 -3.78 -9.51 -3.28
N ARG A 122 -3.73 -10.74 -3.79
CA ARG A 122 -3.65 -11.95 -2.97
C ARG A 122 -2.37 -12.03 -2.15
N SER A 123 -1.22 -11.56 -2.65
CA SER A 123 0.04 -11.58 -1.90
C SER A 123 0.08 -10.52 -0.78
N ILE A 124 -0.70 -9.44 -0.90
CA ILE A 124 -0.80 -8.40 0.14
C ILE A 124 -1.73 -8.83 1.29
N ARG A 125 -2.80 -9.59 1.03
CA ARG A 125 -3.81 -9.98 2.05
C ARG A 125 -3.22 -10.56 3.36
N PRO A 126 -2.21 -11.45 3.34
CA PRO A 126 -1.59 -11.94 4.58
C PRO A 126 -1.00 -10.84 5.47
N LEU A 127 -0.62 -9.69 4.89
CA LEU A 127 -0.02 -8.55 5.61
C LEU A 127 -1.05 -7.75 6.42
N LEU A 128 -2.35 -8.01 6.23
CA LEU A 128 -3.43 -7.40 6.99
C LEU A 128 -3.57 -7.97 8.40
N ALA A 129 -3.09 -9.19 8.66
CA ALA A 129 -3.15 -9.84 9.97
C ALA A 129 -2.32 -9.14 11.06
N GLY A 130 -1.60 -8.06 10.70
CA GLY A 130 -0.79 -7.26 11.60
C GLY A 130 0.54 -7.94 11.94
N ARG A 131 1.56 -7.13 12.25
CA ARG A 131 2.81 -7.66 12.79
C ARG A 131 2.65 -7.85 14.31
N PRO A 132 2.97 -9.03 14.87
CA PRO A 132 3.04 -9.17 16.32
C PRO A 132 4.04 -8.14 16.88
N PRO A 133 3.79 -7.54 18.05
CA PRO A 133 4.66 -6.51 18.61
C PRO A 133 6.09 -7.04 18.72
N SER A 134 7.05 -6.20 18.33
CA SER A 134 8.48 -6.56 18.39
C SER A 134 8.86 -6.96 19.82
N LEU A 135 9.88 -7.82 19.96
CA LEU A 135 10.39 -8.23 21.27
C LEU A 135 10.76 -7.02 22.14
N PHE A 136 11.30 -5.95 21.53
CA PHE A 136 11.55 -4.67 22.19
C PHE A 136 10.29 -3.96 22.68
N ALA A 137 9.22 -3.93 21.89
CA ALA A 137 7.94 -3.37 22.33
C ALA A 137 7.35 -4.17 23.51
N ARG A 138 7.54 -5.49 23.52
CA ARG A 138 7.13 -6.38 24.62
C ARG A 138 7.98 -6.16 25.87
N LEU A 139 9.30 -6.05 25.73
CA LEU A 139 10.24 -5.76 26.82
C LEU A 139 9.98 -4.39 27.43
N ARG A 140 9.76 -3.35 26.61
CA ARG A 140 9.43 -2.00 27.09
C ARG A 140 8.12 -2.00 27.89
N LYS A 141 7.11 -2.75 27.43
CA LYS A 141 5.84 -2.90 28.17
C LYS A 141 6.02 -3.65 29.50
N ALA A 142 6.93 -4.60 29.58
CA ALA A 142 7.25 -5.34 30.82
C ALA A 142 8.08 -4.51 31.82
N LEU A 143 8.86 -3.54 31.34
CA LEU A 143 9.68 -2.63 32.15
C LEU A 143 8.97 -1.33 32.53
N SER A 144 7.73 -1.12 32.06
CA SER A 144 6.89 0.04 32.42
C SER A 144 5.89 -0.29 33.54
N ILE A 145 6.17 -1.35 34.32
CA ILE A 145 5.40 -1.78 35.49
C ILE A 145 6.19 -1.44 36.75
#